data_AF-A0AAV5U9Q7-F1
#
_entry.id   AF-A0AAV5U9Q7-F1
#
_cell.length_a   1.000
_cell.length_b   1.000
_cell.length_c   1.000
_cell.angle_alpha   90.00
_cell.angle_beta   90.00
_cell.angle_gamma   90.00
#
_symmetry.space_group_name_H-M   'P 1'
#
loop_
_entity.id
_entity.type
_entity.pdbx_description
1 polymer ?
#
loop_
_entity_poly.entity_id
_entity_poly.type
_entity_poly.pdbx_seq_one_letter_code
_entity_poly.pdbx_strand_id
1 'polypeptide(L)'
;PPVTHYTKAFELLKYKNSEASMKKFMGIKQCIEEHTLMLNYLSKFMKAYKESPKISLIWATWLAHEDNDLLFHADNQLFNYFREHKKTLDKSYVFLMGDHGRRWGNIRKTSIGQLEVNNPMMFVSVPRHLR
;
A
#
# COMPACT_ATOMS: atom_id res chain seq x y z
N PRO A 1 14.33 -8.80 -17.93
CA PRO A 1 14.02 -8.72 -16.49
C PRO A 1 12.49 -8.61 -16.27
N PRO A 2 11.88 -9.29 -15.29
CA PRO A 2 10.41 -9.40 -15.20
C PRO A 2 9.71 -8.09 -14.78
N VAL A 3 10.45 -7.06 -14.37
CA VAL A 3 9.91 -5.74 -13.97
C VAL A 3 10.91 -4.64 -14.34
N THR A 4 10.40 -3.48 -14.78
CA THR A 4 11.18 -2.30 -15.18
C THR A 4 11.50 -1.35 -14.01
N HIS A 5 10.57 -1.19 -13.07
CA HIS A 5 10.71 -0.30 -11.91
C HIS A 5 10.56 -1.10 -10.61
N TYR A 6 11.58 -1.03 -9.76
CA TYR A 6 11.58 -1.67 -8.45
C TYR A 6 11.63 -0.64 -7.33
N THR A 7 10.86 -0.89 -6.27
CA THR A 7 11.00 -0.26 -4.96
C THR A 7 12.17 -0.84 -4.16
N LYS A 8 12.93 -1.78 -4.72
CA LYS A 8 14.03 -2.51 -4.08
C LYS A 8 15.05 -1.64 -3.36
N ALA A 9 15.39 -0.45 -3.87
CA ALA A 9 16.30 0.45 -3.17
C ALA A 9 15.75 0.87 -1.80
N PHE A 10 14.45 1.17 -1.73
CA PHE A 10 13.75 1.49 -0.48
C PHE A 10 13.66 0.26 0.44
N GLU A 11 13.29 -0.90 -0.10
CA GLU A 11 13.20 -2.16 0.65
C GLU A 11 14.56 -2.59 1.22
N LEU A 12 15.64 -2.46 0.44
CA LEU A 12 17.00 -2.80 0.87
C LEU A 12 17.53 -1.86 1.94
N LEU A 13 17.23 -0.56 1.85
CA LEU A 13 17.58 0.39 2.91
C LEU A 13 16.91 -0.01 4.23
N LYS A 14 15.65 -0.45 4.17
CA LYS A 14 14.92 -0.94 5.34
C LYS A 14 15.49 -2.25 5.89
N TYR A 15 15.77 -3.21 5.02
CA TYR A 15 16.28 -4.53 5.42
C TYR A 15 17.70 -4.48 5.97
N LYS A 16 18.60 -3.68 5.37
CA LYS A 16 20.03 -3.66 5.73
C LYS A 16 20.37 -2.70 6.86
N ASN A 17 19.65 -1.58 7.01
CA ASN A 17 20.10 -0.48 7.87
C ASN A 17 19.24 -0.27 9.12
N SER A 18 18.28 -1.15 9.42
CA SER A 18 17.27 -1.02 10.49
C SER A 18 16.26 0.13 10.28
N GLU A 19 15.11 0.01 10.96
CA GLU A 19 14.04 1.03 10.96
C GLU A 19 14.55 2.43 11.31
N ALA A 20 15.55 2.53 12.20
CA ALA A 20 16.15 3.80 12.60
C ALA A 20 16.85 4.53 11.45
N SER A 21 17.51 3.80 10.55
CA SER A 21 18.16 4.41 9.38
C SER A 21 17.16 4.84 8.32
N MET A 22 16.03 4.13 8.20
CA MET A 22 14.92 4.58 7.36
C MET A 22 14.31 5.87 7.88
N LYS A 23 14.03 5.94 9.19
CA LYS A 23 13.56 7.17 9.84
C LYS A 23 14.57 8.32 9.65
N LYS A 24 15.87 8.04 9.74
CA LYS A 24 16.93 9.03 9.48
C LYS A 24 16.96 9.49 8.01
N PHE A 25 16.87 8.57 7.05
CA PHE A 25 16.85 8.85 5.61
C PHE A 25 15.62 9.65 5.20
N MET A 26 14.44 9.25 5.69
CA MET A 26 13.18 9.96 5.46
C MET A 26 13.12 11.28 6.23
N GLY A 27 14.02 11.48 7.20
CA GLY A 27 14.05 12.60 8.13
C GLY A 27 13.12 12.35 9.30
N ILE A 28 13.69 12.16 10.50
CA ILE A 28 12.94 11.89 11.75
C ILE A 28 11.89 12.98 12.03
N LYS A 29 12.11 14.20 11.52
CA LYS A 29 11.19 15.35 11.64
C LYS A 29 10.18 15.51 10.50
N GLN A 30 10.27 14.69 9.45
CA GLN A 30 9.43 14.83 8.25
C GLN A 30 8.08 14.10 8.40
N CYS A 31 7.92 13.25 9.42
CA CYS A 31 6.69 12.49 9.69
C CYS A 31 6.16 11.74 8.46
N ILE A 32 7.05 11.25 7.59
CA ILE A 32 6.68 10.50 6.39
C ILE A 32 6.52 9.03 6.76
N GLU A 33 5.36 8.47 6.42
CA GLU A 33 5.06 7.06 6.62
C GLU A 33 5.43 6.24 5.38
N GLU A 34 5.82 4.99 5.57
CA GLU A 34 6.33 4.13 4.50
C GLU A 34 5.36 3.97 3.33
N HIS A 35 4.10 3.64 3.60
CA HIS A 35 3.10 3.47 2.56
C HIS A 35 2.86 4.77 1.79
N THR A 36 2.97 5.94 2.42
CA THR A 36 2.84 7.23 1.71
C THR A 36 3.98 7.43 0.72
N LEU A 37 5.21 6.98 1.03
CA LEU A 37 6.32 7.02 0.08
C LEU A 37 6.09 6.06 -1.09
N MET A 38 5.62 4.84 -0.82
CA MET A 38 5.26 3.86 -1.86
C MET A 38 4.18 4.41 -2.80
N LEU A 39 3.13 5.03 -2.23
CA LEU A 39 2.05 5.68 -2.98
C LEU A 39 2.56 6.86 -3.80
N ASN A 40 3.45 7.69 -3.26
CA ASN A 40 4.09 8.78 -3.98
C ASN A 40 4.94 8.28 -5.17
N TYR A 41 5.64 7.15 -5.00
CA TYR A 41 6.36 6.50 -6.10
C TYR A 41 5.38 5.98 -7.18
N LEU A 42 4.29 5.33 -6.77
CA LEU A 42 3.23 4.90 -7.68
C LEU A 42 2.65 6.09 -8.47
N SER A 43 2.43 7.23 -7.84
CA SER A 43 1.98 8.46 -8.51
C SER A 43 2.95 8.93 -9.59
N LYS A 44 4.27 8.87 -9.33
CA LYS A 44 5.29 9.19 -10.34
C LYS A 44 5.27 8.17 -11.48
N PHE A 45 5.16 6.88 -11.17
CA PHE A 45 5.07 5.82 -12.17
C PHE A 45 3.83 5.95 -13.07
N MET A 46 2.67 6.26 -12.50
CA MET A 46 1.43 6.50 -13.26
C MET A 46 1.55 7.67 -14.23
N LYS A 47 2.33 8.71 -13.88
CA LYS A 47 2.56 9.90 -14.72
C LYS A 47 3.64 9.67 -15.79
N ALA A 48 4.54 8.72 -15.57
CA ALA A 48 5.58 8.34 -16.53
C ALA A 48 5.01 7.50 -17.68
N TYR A 49 5.77 7.35 -18.78
CA TYR A 49 5.45 6.45 -19.91
C TYR A 49 4.00 6.57 -20.41
N LYS A 50 3.50 7.79 -20.65
CA LYS A 50 2.06 8.07 -20.87
C LYS A 50 1.40 7.17 -21.92
N GLU A 51 2.15 6.79 -22.95
CA GLU A 51 1.66 6.00 -24.09
C GLU A 51 1.79 4.49 -23.91
N SER A 52 2.46 4.03 -22.86
CA SER A 52 2.67 2.60 -22.60
C SER A 52 1.61 2.04 -21.64
N PRO A 53 1.05 0.84 -21.89
CA PRO A 53 0.31 0.09 -20.88
C PRO A 53 1.17 -0.14 -19.64
N LYS A 54 0.54 -0.10 -18.45
CA LYS A 54 1.24 -0.22 -17.17
C LYS A 54 0.55 -1.24 -16.29
N ILE A 55 1.35 -1.99 -15.55
CA ILE A 55 0.94 -2.80 -14.42
C ILE A 55 1.82 -2.43 -13.23
N SER A 56 1.23 -2.34 -12.05
CA SER A 56 1.95 -2.07 -10.81
C SER A 56 1.37 -2.92 -9.68
N LEU A 57 2.25 -3.38 -8.80
CA LEU A 57 1.91 -4.04 -7.56
C LEU A 57 2.62 -3.28 -6.44
N ILE A 58 1.84 -2.78 -5.47
CA ILE A 58 2.34 -2.14 -4.25
C ILE A 58 1.92 -3.01 -3.09
N TRP A 59 2.88 -3.36 -2.23
CA TRP A 59 2.67 -4.22 -1.07
C TRP A 59 3.04 -3.48 0.21
N ALA A 60 2.06 -2.87 0.87
CA ALA A 60 2.26 -2.04 2.05
C ALA A 60 2.34 -2.88 3.34
N THR A 61 3.35 -3.76 3.45
CA THR A 61 3.46 -4.77 4.52
C THR A 61 3.20 -4.20 5.90
N TRP A 62 3.85 -3.09 6.24
CA TRP A 62 3.95 -2.59 7.61
C TRP A 62 2.77 -1.75 8.08
N LEU A 63 1.88 -1.35 7.17
CA LEU A 63 0.73 -0.53 7.51
C LEU A 63 -0.19 -1.19 8.54
N ALA A 64 -0.28 -2.52 8.49
CA ALA A 64 -1.19 -3.33 9.32
C ALA A 64 -0.53 -4.55 9.98
N HIS A 65 0.80 -4.69 9.89
CA HIS A 65 1.46 -5.95 10.26
C HIS A 65 1.43 -6.22 11.76
N GLU A 66 1.81 -5.23 12.56
CA GLU A 66 2.05 -5.38 14.01
C GLU A 66 0.92 -4.84 14.87
N ASP A 67 0.07 -3.96 14.35
CA ASP A 67 -1.08 -3.45 15.09
C ASP A 67 -2.21 -3.10 14.11
N ASN A 68 -3.42 -3.56 14.41
CA ASN A 68 -4.60 -3.29 13.60
C ASN A 68 -5.07 -1.84 13.80
N ASP A 69 -4.77 -1.24 14.95
CA ASP A 69 -5.22 0.12 15.26
C ASP A 69 -4.49 1.16 14.38
N LEU A 70 -3.32 0.79 13.83
CA LEU A 70 -2.56 1.59 12.85
C LEU A 70 -3.21 1.62 11.45
N LEU A 71 -4.26 0.84 11.18
CA LEU A 71 -4.98 0.98 9.91
C LEU A 71 -5.84 2.25 9.87
N PHE A 72 -6.40 2.65 11.02
CA PHE A 72 -7.41 3.71 11.04
C PHE A 72 -6.84 5.09 10.69
N HIS A 73 -5.59 5.40 11.07
CA HIS A 73 -4.99 6.70 10.71
C HIS A 73 -4.65 6.78 9.22
N ALA A 74 -4.45 5.63 8.56
CA ALA A 74 -4.13 5.55 7.15
C ALA A 74 -5.34 5.70 6.22
N ASP A 75 -6.56 5.57 6.75
CA ASP A 75 -7.80 5.65 5.97
C ASP A 75 -7.90 6.97 5.19
N ASN A 76 -7.72 8.10 5.89
CA ASN A 76 -7.71 9.42 5.26
C ASN A 76 -6.60 9.59 4.21
N GLN A 77 -5.45 8.95 4.41
CA GLN A 77 -4.32 9.02 3.46
C GLN A 77 -4.64 8.24 2.18
N LEU A 78 -5.22 7.04 2.29
CA LEU A 78 -5.69 6.24 1.16
C LEU A 78 -6.84 6.94 0.43
N PHE A 79 -7.83 7.45 1.16
CA PHE A 79 -8.94 8.22 0.59
C PHE A 79 -8.43 9.40 -0.24
N ASN A 80 -7.53 10.21 0.33
CA ASN A 80 -6.95 11.35 -0.36
C ASN A 80 -6.17 10.92 -1.60
N TYR A 81 -5.40 9.84 -1.51
CA TYR A 81 -4.64 9.29 -2.63
C TYR A 81 -5.55 8.91 -3.81
N PHE A 82 -6.58 8.10 -3.56
CA PHE A 82 -7.51 7.66 -4.61
C PHE A 82 -8.32 8.83 -5.17
N ARG A 83 -8.72 9.78 -4.33
CA ARG A 83 -9.42 10.99 -4.75
C ARG A 83 -8.57 11.86 -5.68
N GLU A 84 -7.29 12.08 -5.34
CA GLU A 84 -6.36 12.84 -6.18
C GLU A 84 -6.14 12.17 -7.54
N HIS A 85 -6.05 10.84 -7.57
CA HIS A 85 -5.74 10.06 -8.77
C HIS A 85 -6.97 9.57 -9.53
N LYS A 86 -8.19 9.97 -9.13
CA LYS A 86 -9.47 9.49 -9.69
C LYS A 86 -9.51 9.53 -11.22
N LYS A 87 -9.09 10.64 -11.84
CA LYS A 87 -9.11 10.78 -13.31
C LYS A 87 -8.19 9.77 -14.01
N THR A 88 -7.04 9.48 -13.42
CA THR A 88 -6.08 8.50 -13.95
C THR A 88 -6.62 7.09 -13.77
N LEU A 89 -7.16 6.78 -12.59
CA LEU A 89 -7.66 5.46 -12.22
C LEU A 89 -9.01 5.12 -12.87
N ASP A 90 -9.78 6.11 -13.33
CA ASP A 90 -11.04 5.91 -14.07
C ASP A 90 -10.85 5.11 -15.38
N LYS A 91 -9.61 4.96 -15.88
CA LYS A 91 -9.28 4.15 -17.06
C LYS A 91 -8.62 2.81 -16.71
N SER A 92 -8.53 2.47 -15.43
CA SER A 92 -7.75 1.33 -14.94
C SER A 92 -8.62 0.38 -14.12
N TYR A 93 -8.22 -0.89 -14.09
CA TYR A 93 -8.63 -1.78 -13.02
C TYR A 93 -7.79 -1.45 -11.78
N VAL A 94 -8.45 -1.30 -10.63
CA VAL A 94 -7.79 -1.08 -9.34
C VAL A 94 -8.24 -2.17 -8.38
N PHE A 95 -7.27 -2.88 -7.82
CA PHE A 95 -7.47 -3.88 -6.79
C PHE A 95 -6.86 -3.37 -5.50
N LEU A 96 -7.65 -3.28 -4.44
CA LEU A 96 -7.19 -3.01 -3.08
C LEU A 96 -7.57 -4.21 -2.22
N MET A 97 -6.57 -4.93 -1.72
CA MET A 97 -6.82 -6.15 -0.97
C MET A 97 -5.82 -6.37 0.17
N GLY A 98 -6.27 -7.07 1.20
CA GLY A 98 -5.39 -7.72 2.15
C GLY A 98 -4.94 -9.09 1.65
N ASP A 99 -3.83 -9.60 2.14
CA ASP A 99 -3.38 -10.97 1.92
C ASP A 99 -3.96 -11.94 2.96
N HIS A 100 -4.17 -11.45 4.19
CA HIS A 100 -4.81 -12.15 5.29
C HIS A 100 -5.38 -11.14 6.31
N GLY A 101 -6.25 -11.60 7.20
CA GLY A 101 -6.57 -10.86 8.43
C GLY A 101 -5.52 -11.06 9.52
N ARG A 102 -5.76 -10.56 10.73
CA ARG A 102 -4.74 -10.55 11.78
C ARG A 102 -4.40 -11.96 12.30
N ARG A 103 -3.20 -12.46 11.96
CA ARG A 103 -2.74 -13.82 12.31
C ARG A 103 -2.35 -14.03 13.78
N TRP A 104 -2.04 -12.95 14.50
CA TRP A 104 -1.48 -13.01 15.86
C TRP A 104 -2.09 -11.97 16.79
N GLY A 105 -1.97 -12.18 18.10
CA GLY A 105 -2.50 -11.28 19.13
C GLY A 105 -3.84 -11.74 19.70
N ASN A 106 -4.33 -11.04 20.72
CA ASN A 106 -5.51 -11.46 21.49
C ASN A 106 -6.80 -11.45 20.65
N ILE A 107 -6.89 -10.60 19.61
CA ILE A 107 -8.07 -10.55 18.73
C ILE A 107 -8.36 -11.90 18.08
N ARG A 108 -7.33 -12.69 17.74
CA ARG A 108 -7.46 -14.05 17.18
C ARG A 108 -8.12 -15.06 18.14
N LYS A 109 -8.15 -14.79 19.44
CA LYS A 109 -8.83 -15.65 20.42
C LYS A 109 -10.35 -15.47 20.40
N THR A 110 -10.85 -14.41 19.75
CA THR A 110 -12.29 -14.19 19.56
C THR A 110 -12.80 -14.98 18.36
N SER A 111 -14.10 -15.29 18.34
CA SER A 111 -14.73 -15.98 17.19
C SER A 111 -14.59 -15.18 15.90
N ILE A 112 -14.78 -13.85 15.97
CA ILE A 112 -14.61 -12.93 14.83
C ILE A 112 -13.16 -12.96 14.34
N GLY A 113 -12.19 -12.83 15.24
CA GLY A 113 -10.78 -12.82 14.85
C GLY A 113 -10.31 -14.10 14.16
N GLN A 114 -10.89 -15.28 14.48
CA GLN A 114 -10.59 -16.53 13.78
C GLN A 114 -11.12 -16.54 12.35
N LEU A 115 -12.32 -15.99 12.12
CA LEU A 115 -12.90 -15.86 10.78
C LEU A 115 -12.09 -14.87 9.93
N GLU A 116 -11.70 -13.74 10.54
CA GLU A 116 -11.00 -12.67 9.85
C GLU A 116 -9.63 -13.10 9.30
N VAL A 117 -8.92 -14.05 9.93
CA VAL A 117 -7.60 -14.53 9.45
C VAL A 117 -7.65 -14.94 7.97
N ASN A 118 -8.72 -15.63 7.57
CA ASN A 118 -8.89 -16.16 6.21
C ASN A 118 -9.93 -15.37 5.40
N ASN A 119 -10.33 -14.19 5.86
CA ASN A 119 -11.32 -13.34 5.21
C ASN A 119 -10.74 -11.95 4.88
N PRO A 120 -9.69 -11.87 4.04
CA PRO A 120 -9.13 -10.58 3.67
C PRO A 120 -10.14 -9.74 2.88
N MET A 121 -10.19 -8.46 3.20
CA MET A 121 -10.92 -7.47 2.41
C MET A 121 -10.39 -7.42 0.97
N MET A 122 -11.29 -7.31 -0.01
CA MET A 122 -10.97 -7.07 -1.41
C MET A 122 -11.96 -6.09 -2.02
N PHE A 123 -11.44 -5.01 -2.61
CA PHE A 123 -12.20 -4.07 -3.43
C PHE A 123 -11.67 -4.06 -4.86
N VAL A 124 -12.60 -4.05 -5.80
CA VAL A 124 -12.29 -3.95 -7.23
C VAL A 124 -13.01 -2.73 -7.80
N SER A 125 -12.23 -1.81 -8.38
CA SER A 125 -12.75 -0.74 -9.22
C SER A 125 -12.46 -1.09 -10.68
N VAL A 126 -13.50 -1.03 -11.50
CA VAL A 126 -13.46 -1.30 -12.94
C VAL A 126 -13.31 0.02 -13.71
N PRO A 127 -12.64 0.05 -14.89
CA PRO A 127 -12.61 1.25 -15.72
C PRO A 127 -14.02 1.81 -15.97
N ARG A 128 -14.17 3.13 -15.89
CA ARG A 128 -15.45 3.83 -15.97
C ARG A 128 -16.24 3.53 -17.24
N HIS A 129 -15.56 3.26 -18.36
CA HIS A 129 -16.20 2.93 -19.63
C HIS A 129 -16.72 1.48 -19.70
N LEU A 130 -16.41 0.65 -18.70
CA LEU A 130 -16.90 -0.73 -18.55
C LEU A 130 -17.87 -0.86 -17.35
N ARG A 131 -18.20 0.26 -16.69
CA ARG A 131 -19.16 0.35 -15.59
C ARG A 131 -20.53 0.78 -16.08
#